data_AF-A0A967MTZ8-F1
#
_entry.id   AF-A0A967MTZ8-F1
#
_cell.length_a   1.000
_cell.length_b   1.000
_cell.length_c   1.000
_cell.angle_alpha   90.00
_cell.angle_beta   90.00
_cell.angle_gamma   90.00
#
_symmetry.space_group_name_H-M   'P 1'
#
loop_
_entity.id
_entity.type
_entity.pdbx_description
1 polymer ?
#
loop_
_entity_poly.entity_id
_entity_poly.type
_entity_poly.pdbx_seq_one_letter_code
_entity_poly.pdbx_strand_id
1 'polypeptide(L)'
;NHRLVRAFDPLLRQSEAGRAVFTTCARGRAPKAYWGLLAAAKAGLEAMVESYAEELGPSAVRANLVDPGPVMTRFRRQAFPGET
;
A
#
# COMPACT_ATOMS: atom_id res chain seq x y z
N ASN A 1 -2.71 -5.97 -6.30
CA ASN A 1 -2.05 -6.27 -5.02
C ASN A 1 -2.23 -7.73 -4.61
N HIS A 2 -3.44 -8.24 -4.40
CA HIS A 2 -3.66 -9.66 -4.07
C HIS A 2 -2.93 -10.66 -4.99
N ARG A 3 -2.99 -10.47 -6.32
CA ARG A 3 -2.27 -11.33 -7.28
C ARG A 3 -0.75 -11.36 -7.07
N LEU A 4 -0.16 -10.22 -6.68
CA LEU A 4 1.29 -10.13 -6.43
C LEU A 4 1.64 -10.84 -5.12
N VAL A 5 0.87 -10.60 -4.05
CA VAL A 5 1.06 -11.31 -2.78
C VAL A 5 1.01 -12.81 -3.00
N ARG A 6 -0.04 -13.33 -3.65
CA ARG A 6 -0.18 -14.76 -3.94
C ARG A 6 1.00 -15.34 -4.73
N ALA A 7 1.53 -14.59 -5.71
CA ALA A 7 2.62 -15.07 -6.56
C ALA A 7 3.99 -15.04 -5.86
N PHE A 8 4.23 -14.02 -5.01
CA PHE A 8 5.53 -13.80 -4.39
C PHE A 8 5.64 -14.32 -2.95
N ASP A 9 4.52 -14.63 -2.27
CA ASP A 9 4.54 -15.13 -0.89
C ASP A 9 5.45 -16.37 -0.70
N PRO A 10 5.43 -17.39 -1.60
CA PRO A 10 6.34 -18.53 -1.46
C PRO A 10 7.82 -18.13 -1.54
N LEU A 11 8.16 -17.12 -2.35
CA LEU A 11 9.53 -16.63 -2.49
C LEU A 11 9.93 -15.75 -1.30
N LEU A 12 9.01 -14.93 -0.79
CA LEU A 12 9.24 -14.11 0.40
C LEU A 12 9.51 -14.98 1.63
N ARG A 13 8.77 -16.09 1.78
CA ARG A 13 8.95 -17.05 2.88
C ARG A 13 10.27 -17.82 2.82
N GLN A 14 10.88 -17.93 1.63
CA GLN A 14 12.21 -18.56 1.45
C GLN A 14 13.36 -17.59 1.77
N SER A 15 13.10 -16.29 1.82
CA SER A 15 14.11 -15.29 2.17
C SER A 15 14.33 -15.25 3.68
N GLU A 16 15.59 -15.12 4.11
CA GLU A 16 15.95 -14.90 5.52
C GLU A 16 15.30 -13.62 6.09
N ALA A 17 15.01 -12.63 5.24
CA ALA A 17 14.44 -11.35 5.64
C ALA A 17 13.45 -10.81 4.59
N GLY A 18 12.41 -11.58 4.25
CA GLY A 18 11.39 -11.18 3.27
C GLY A 18 10.70 -9.86 3.64
N ARG A 19 10.61 -8.91 2.69
CA ARG A 19 9.94 -7.61 2.88
C ARG A 19 8.94 -7.36 1.75
N ALA A 20 7.68 -7.17 2.12
CA ALA A 20 6.64 -6.70 1.21
C ALA A 20 6.26 -5.27 1.61
N VAL A 21 6.48 -4.31 0.71
CA VAL A 21 6.19 -2.89 0.97
C VAL A 21 5.16 -2.39 -0.03
N PHE A 22 4.07 -1.82 0.48
CA PHE A 22 2.94 -1.35 -0.32
C PHE A 22 2.76 0.15 -0.15
N THR A 23 2.63 0.87 -1.26
CA THR A 23 2.38 2.31 -1.23
C THR A 23 0.89 2.61 -1.05
N THR A 24 0.54 3.27 0.04
CA THR A 24 -0.81 3.77 0.32
C THR A 24 -0.89 5.30 0.25
N CYS A 25 -2.03 5.90 0.63
CA CYS A 25 -2.12 7.32 0.92
C CYS A 25 -3.12 7.59 2.04
N ALA A 26 -2.93 8.69 2.78
CA ALA A 26 -3.77 9.09 3.90
C ALA A 26 -5.27 9.22 3.57
N ARG A 27 -5.64 9.36 2.29
CA ARG A 27 -7.06 9.42 1.89
C ARG A 27 -7.81 8.12 2.14
N GLY A 28 -7.12 6.99 2.28
CA GLY A 28 -7.73 5.72 2.71
C GLY A 28 -8.31 5.79 4.13
N ARG A 29 -7.68 6.54 5.04
CA ARG A 29 -8.12 6.73 6.43
C ARG A 29 -8.88 8.04 6.66
N ALA A 30 -8.57 9.08 5.90
CA ALA A 30 -9.19 10.40 5.98
C ALA A 30 -9.74 10.83 4.60
N PRO A 31 -10.96 10.36 4.23
CA PRO A 31 -11.57 10.67 2.95
C PRO A 31 -11.73 12.18 2.71
N LYS A 32 -11.68 12.58 1.44
CA LYS A 32 -11.89 13.98 1.00
C LYS A 32 -12.74 14.00 -0.26
N ALA A 33 -13.55 15.04 -0.42
CA ALA A 33 -14.30 15.31 -1.65
C ALA A 33 -13.37 15.20 -2.88
N TYR A 34 -13.88 14.63 -3.98
CA TYR A 34 -13.17 14.37 -5.25
C TYR A 34 -12.11 13.26 -5.23
N TRP A 35 -11.86 12.61 -4.08
CA TRP A 35 -10.87 11.53 -3.95
C TRP A 35 -11.51 10.15 -3.69
N GLY A 36 -12.84 10.02 -3.81
CA GLY A 36 -13.60 8.86 -3.34
C GLY A 36 -13.08 7.50 -3.86
N LEU A 37 -12.85 7.37 -5.18
CA LEU A 37 -12.37 6.11 -5.77
C LEU A 37 -10.95 5.76 -5.31
N LEU A 38 -10.04 6.74 -5.25
CA LEU A 38 -8.68 6.50 -4.77
C LEU A 38 -8.69 6.14 -3.27
N ALA A 39 -9.49 6.86 -2.47
CA ALA A 39 -9.66 6.60 -1.05
C ALA A 39 -10.16 5.17 -0.82
N ALA A 40 -11.22 4.75 -1.50
CA ALA A 40 -11.76 3.40 -1.40
C ALA A 40 -10.72 2.33 -1.81
N ALA A 41 -10.02 2.54 -2.93
CA ALA A 41 -8.99 1.61 -3.40
C ALA A 41 -7.82 1.49 -2.42
N LYS A 42 -7.41 2.60 -1.76
CA LYS A 42 -6.33 2.59 -0.77
C LYS A 42 -6.79 2.02 0.57
N ALA A 43 -8.00 2.31 1.03
CA ALA A 43 -8.56 1.68 2.23
C ALA A 43 -8.64 0.15 2.08
N GLY A 44 -9.13 -0.34 0.93
CA GLY A 44 -9.15 -1.77 0.65
C GLY A 44 -7.75 -2.40 0.55
N LEU A 45 -6.76 -1.65 0.05
CA LEU A 45 -5.35 -2.09 0.07
C LEU A 45 -4.81 -2.17 1.49
N GLU A 46 -5.08 -1.18 2.35
CA GLU A 46 -4.63 -1.17 3.75
C GLU A 46 -5.19 -2.38 4.48
N ALA A 47 -6.50 -2.59 4.44
CA ALA A 47 -7.14 -3.76 5.05
C ALA A 47 -6.54 -5.08 4.55
N MET A 48 -6.32 -5.21 3.23
CA MET A 48 -5.70 -6.42 2.66
C MET A 48 -4.28 -6.67 3.18
N VAL A 49 -3.47 -5.62 3.34
CA VAL A 49 -2.08 -5.75 3.80
C VAL A 49 -2.01 -6.00 5.29
N GLU A 50 -2.91 -5.39 6.07
CA GLU A 50 -3.04 -5.65 7.51
C GLU A 50 -3.46 -7.09 7.76
N SER A 51 -4.50 -7.60 7.06
CA SER A 51 -4.87 -9.01 7.14
C SER A 51 -3.72 -9.94 6.73
N TYR A 52 -3.01 -9.62 5.64
CA TYR A 52 -1.84 -10.39 5.23
C TYR A 52 -0.73 -10.38 6.29
N ALA A 53 -0.47 -9.25 6.95
CA ALA A 53 0.53 -9.15 8.00
C ALA A 53 0.19 -10.06 9.20
N GLU A 54 -1.08 -10.12 9.59
CA GLU A 54 -1.56 -11.03 10.64
C GLU A 54 -1.43 -12.51 10.21
N GLU A 55 -1.75 -12.83 8.96
CA GLU A 55 -1.64 -14.19 8.39
C GLU A 55 -0.19 -14.72 8.34
N LEU A 56 0.82 -13.84 8.32
CA LEU A 56 2.22 -14.24 8.29
C LEU A 56 2.70 -14.91 9.60
N GLY A 57 2.04 -14.63 10.73
CA GLY A 57 2.34 -15.24 12.02
C GLY A 57 3.83 -15.25 12.38
N PRO A 58 4.44 -16.42 12.69
CA PRO A 58 5.85 -16.51 13.09
C PRO A 58 6.87 -16.38 11.94
N SER A 59 6.41 -16.09 10.71
CA SER A 59 7.32 -15.92 9.57
C SER A 59 8.30 -14.75 9.74
N ALA A 60 9.47 -14.85 9.10
CA ALA A 60 10.43 -13.76 8.98
C ALA A 60 9.98 -12.65 8.01
N VAL A 61 8.91 -12.89 7.25
CA VAL A 61 8.34 -11.92 6.31
C VAL A 61 7.68 -10.78 7.08
N ARG A 62 7.91 -9.55 6.61
CA ARG A 62 7.22 -8.35 7.12
C ARG A 62 6.51 -7.63 5.98
N ALA A 63 5.20 -7.41 6.14
CA ALA A 63 4.38 -6.64 5.22
C ALA A 63 4.12 -5.25 5.83
N ASN A 64 4.40 -4.18 5.06
CA ASN A 64 4.29 -2.81 5.56
C ASN A 64 3.60 -1.90 4.55
N LEU A 65 2.87 -0.93 5.09
CA LEU A 65 2.25 0.15 4.34
C LEU A 65 3.12 1.41 4.46
N VAL A 66 3.34 2.08 3.34
CA VAL A 66 4.06 3.36 3.31
C VAL A 66 3.16 4.39 2.63
N ASP A 67 2.82 5.44 3.37
CA ASP A 67 2.28 6.66 2.79
C ASP A 67 3.43 7.66 2.59
N PRO A 68 3.83 7.94 1.35
CA PRO A 68 4.94 8.84 1.08
C PRO A 68 4.52 10.32 1.20
N GLY A 69 3.24 10.61 1.46
CA GLY A 69 2.74 11.98 1.48
C GLY A 69 2.81 12.67 0.11
N PRO A 70 2.84 14.01 0.07
CA PRO A 70 3.06 14.76 -1.15
C PRO A 70 4.46 14.52 -1.71
N VAL A 71 4.56 13.89 -2.90
CA VAL A 71 5.83 13.65 -3.58
C VAL A 71 5.80 14.27 -4.98
N MET A 72 6.91 14.90 -5.37
CA MET A 72 7.15 15.52 -6.68
C MET A 72 7.13 14.49 -7.82
N THR A 73 5.92 14.12 -8.25
CA THR A 73 5.67 13.10 -9.27
C THR A 73 4.76 13.63 -10.37
N ARG A 74 4.69 12.94 -11.51
CA ARG A 74 3.69 13.24 -12.56
C ARG A 74 2.27 13.12 -12.03
N PHE A 75 2.01 12.14 -11.18
CA PHE A 75 0.70 11.97 -10.52
C PHE A 75 0.32 13.19 -9.68
N ARG A 76 1.23 13.71 -8.85
CA ARG A 76 0.97 14.90 -8.03
C ARG A 76 0.64 16.12 -8.88
N ARG A 77 1.40 16.37 -9.94
CA ARG A 77 1.15 17.48 -10.88
C ARG A 77 -0.22 17.38 -11.55
N GLN A 78 -0.68 16.17 -11.89
CA GLN A 78 -2.01 15.98 -12.46
C GLN A 78 -3.12 16.20 -11.42
N ALA A 79 -2.90 15.74 -10.19
CA ALA A 79 -3.88 15.89 -9.12
C ALA A 79 -3.97 17.32 -8.55
N PHE A 80 -2.87 18.09 -8.63
CA PHE A 80 -2.78 19.48 -8.19
C PHE A 80 -2.06 20.33 -9.25
N PRO A 81 -2.73 20.69 -10.38
CA PRO A 81 -2.08 21.37 -11.50
C PRO A 81 -1.54 22.78 -11.20
N GLY A 82 -2.03 23.43 -10.14
CA GLY A 82 -1.61 24.77 -9.71
C GLY A 82 -0.60 24.79 -8.57
N GLU A 83 -0.15 23.63 -8.10
CA GLU A 83 0.90 23.52 -7.09
C GLU A 83 2.27 23.63 -7.76
N THR A 84 3.14 24.51 -7.25
CA THR A 84 4.49 24.77 -7.80
C THR A 84 5.55 23.89 -7.16
#